data_AF-A0A3C0GVC5-F1
#
_entry.id   AF-A0A3C0GVC5-F1
#
_cell.length_a   1.000
_cell.length_b   1.000
_cell.length_c   1.000
_cell.angle_alpha   90.00
_cell.angle_beta   90.00
_cell.angle_gamma   90.00
#
_symmetry.space_group_name_H-M   'P 1'
#
loop_
_entity.id
_entity.type
_entity.pdbx_description
1 polymer ?
#
loop_
_entity_poly.entity_id
_entity_poly.type
_entity_poly.pdbx_seq_one_letter_code
_entity_poly.pdbx_strand_id
1 'polypeptide(L)'
;MNASRMVSLALLSVAIAGCQKQAPDKPEKPKPPVILVEADAPPRPMKPELPPLFDDIERRTFQFFWDTTNEVNGLSPDRYPSRPFASIASV
;
A
#
# COMPACT_ATOMS: atom_id res chain seq x y z
N MET A 1 -4.58 31.74 57.45
CA MET A 1 -4.76 31.01 56.17
C MET A 1 -6.02 31.53 55.54
N ASN A 2 -5.88 32.45 54.58
CA ASN A 2 -6.93 33.42 54.25
C ASN A 2 -7.76 32.91 53.07
N ALA A 3 -9.09 33.07 53.16
CA ALA A 3 -10.09 32.56 52.21
C ALA A 3 -9.78 32.87 50.73
N SER A 4 -9.08 33.98 50.47
CA SER A 4 -8.58 34.35 49.15
C SER A 4 -7.68 33.28 48.51
N ARG A 5 -6.82 32.58 49.28
CA ARG A 5 -5.97 31.49 48.76
C ARG A 5 -6.78 30.25 48.38
N MET A 6 -7.88 29.96 49.09
CA MET A 6 -8.76 28.84 48.77
C MET A 6 -9.59 29.12 47.51
N VAL A 7 -10.06 30.36 47.34
CA VAL A 7 -10.79 30.76 46.13
C VAL A 7 -9.88 30.72 44.89
N SER A 8 -8.62 31.16 45.00
CA SER A 8 -7.66 31.06 43.91
C SER A 8 -7.32 29.61 43.54
N LEU A 9 -7.18 28.72 44.52
CA LEU A 9 -6.95 27.28 44.24
C LEU A 9 -8.15 26.62 43.55
N ALA A 10 -9.37 26.99 43.95
CA ALA A 10 -10.59 26.44 43.36
C ALA A 10 -10.84 26.94 41.92
N LEU A 11 -10.48 28.19 41.62
CA LEU A 11 -10.54 28.70 40.24
C LEU A 11 -9.50 28.05 39.32
N LEU A 12 -8.31 27.75 39.85
CA LEU A 12 -7.24 27.10 39.08
C LEU A 12 -7.58 25.65 38.72
N SER A 13 -8.26 24.90 39.60
CA SER A 13 -8.64 23.51 39.32
C SER A 13 -9.77 23.39 38.28
N VAL A 14 -10.70 24.35 38.23
CA VAL A 14 -11.77 24.38 37.22
C VAL A 14 -11.23 24.66 35.82
N ALA A 15 -10.21 25.51 35.69
CA ALA A 15 -9.60 25.84 34.39
C ALA A 15 -8.88 24.63 33.74
N ILE A 16 -8.33 23.71 34.54
CA ILE A 16 -7.59 22.55 34.05
C ILE A 16 -8.53 21.45 33.52
N ALA A 17 -9.74 21.34 34.07
CA ALA A 17 -10.71 20.32 33.65
C ALA A 17 -11.39 20.63 32.30
N GLY A 18 -11.38 21.88 31.84
CA GLY A 18 -12.06 22.30 30.60
C GLY A 18 -11.34 21.92 29.29
N CYS A 19 -10.10 21.44 29.34
CA CYS A 19 -9.28 21.19 28.13
C CYS A 19 -9.21 19.71 27.68
N GLN A 20 -9.93 18.79 28.32
CA GLN A 20 -10.03 17.42 27.81
C GLN A 20 -11.01 17.38 26.61
N LYS A 21 -10.46 17.39 25.39
CA LYS A 21 -11.20 17.04 24.18
C LYS A 21 -11.61 15.57 24.27
N GLN A 22 -12.84 15.29 24.66
CA GLN A 22 -13.44 13.96 24.51
C GLN A 22 -13.60 13.70 23.00
N ALA A 23 -12.76 12.85 22.42
CA ALA A 23 -13.02 12.35 21.07
C ALA A 23 -14.33 11.55 21.13
N PRO A 24 -15.30 11.79 20.22
CA PRO A 24 -16.53 11.00 20.20
C PRO A 24 -16.17 9.55 19.94
N ASP A 25 -16.70 8.63 20.75
CA ASP A 25 -16.61 7.18 20.54
C ASP A 25 -17.22 6.88 19.16
N LYS A 26 -16.35 6.73 18.16
CA LYS A 26 -16.75 6.25 16.85
C LYS A 26 -17.07 4.77 17.04
N PRO A 27 -18.31 4.32 16.81
CA PRO A 27 -18.64 2.90 16.96
C PRO A 27 -17.69 2.09 16.07
N GLU A 28 -16.90 1.22 16.69
CA GLU A 28 -15.98 0.34 15.98
C GLU A 28 -16.84 -0.62 15.15
N LYS A 29 -16.84 -0.41 13.83
CA LYS A 29 -17.56 -1.29 12.89
C LYS A 29 -17.02 -2.71 13.11
N PRO A 30 -17.89 -3.73 13.32
CA PRO A 30 -17.44 -5.10 13.47
C PRO A 30 -16.59 -5.46 12.26
N LYS A 31 -15.32 -5.81 12.47
CA LYS A 31 -14.47 -6.33 11.40
C LYS A 31 -15.11 -7.65 10.96
N PRO A 32 -15.59 -7.77 9.70
CA PRO A 32 -16.12 -9.03 9.24
C PRO A 32 -15.03 -10.10 9.43
N PRO A 33 -15.39 -11.34 9.82
CA PRO A 33 -14.41 -12.41 9.91
C PRO A 33 -13.78 -12.56 8.52
N VAL A 34 -12.53 -12.15 8.39
CA VAL A 34 -11.72 -12.44 7.20
C VAL A 34 -11.45 -13.93 7.29
N ILE A 35 -12.34 -14.72 6.69
CA ILE A 35 -12.10 -16.15 6.48
C ILE A 35 -11.04 -16.20 5.37
N LEU A 36 -9.77 -16.15 5.76
CA LEU A 36 -8.68 -16.58 4.89
C LEU A 36 -8.89 -18.09 4.69
N VAL A 37 -9.60 -18.45 3.62
CA VAL A 37 -9.59 -19.82 3.10
C VAL A 37 -8.23 -20.00 2.47
N GLU A 38 -7.25 -20.37 3.29
CA GLU A 38 -5.99 -20.87 2.80
C GLU A 38 -6.30 -22.20 2.12
N ALA A 39 -6.15 -22.23 0.79
CA ALA A 39 -6.40 -23.45 0.04
C ALA A 39 -5.41 -24.52 0.53
N ASP A 40 -5.90 -25.57 1.19
CA ASP A 40 -5.14 -26.77 1.53
C ASP A 40 -4.82 -27.54 0.24
N ALA A 41 -3.94 -26.96 -0.56
CA ALA A 41 -3.45 -27.53 -1.80
C ALA A 41 -2.20 -28.36 -1.50
N PRO A 42 -2.05 -29.53 -2.12
CA PRO A 42 -0.82 -30.31 -1.98
C PRO A 42 0.38 -29.46 -2.43
N PRO A 43 1.57 -29.66 -1.84
CA PRO A 43 2.76 -28.93 -2.23
C PRO A 43 2.99 -29.12 -3.72
N ARG A 44 3.04 -28.00 -4.46
CA ARG A 44 3.30 -28.03 -5.89
C ARG A 44 4.67 -28.68 -6.10
N PRO A 45 4.79 -29.68 -6.99
CA PRO A 45 6.08 -30.27 -7.29
C PRO A 45 7.04 -29.16 -7.74
N MET A 46 8.25 -29.15 -7.20
CA MET A 46 9.29 -28.22 -7.63
C MET A 46 9.56 -28.44 -9.11
N LYS A 47 9.50 -27.37 -9.89
CA LYS A 47 9.85 -27.41 -11.30
C LYS A 47 11.37 -27.63 -11.40
N PRO A 48 11.84 -28.45 -12.35
CA PRO A 48 13.27 -28.54 -12.63
C PRO A 48 13.78 -27.17 -13.10
N GLU A 49 15.03 -26.88 -12.78
CA GLU A 49 15.72 -25.69 -13.30
C GLU A 49 15.75 -25.73 -14.83
N LEU A 50 15.43 -24.59 -15.44
CA LEU A 50 15.49 -24.46 -16.89
C LEU A 50 16.95 -24.27 -17.35
N PRO A 51 17.27 -24.61 -18.61
CA PRO A 51 18.58 -24.29 -19.16
C PRO A 51 18.89 -22.78 -19.10
N PRO A 52 20.16 -22.35 -18.95
CA PRO A 52 20.55 -20.94 -18.82
C PRO A 52 20.10 -20.01 -19.96
N LEU A 53 19.73 -20.57 -21.12
CA LEU A 53 19.15 -19.81 -22.24
C LEU A 53 17.83 -19.12 -21.84
N PHE A 54 17.04 -19.73 -20.96
CA PHE A 54 15.77 -19.15 -20.53
C PHE A 54 15.99 -17.86 -19.74
N ASP A 55 16.98 -17.82 -18.85
CA ASP A 55 17.36 -16.61 -18.11
C ASP A 55 17.76 -15.48 -19.05
N ASP A 56 18.48 -15.82 -20.13
CA ASP A 56 18.90 -14.83 -21.13
C ASP A 56 17.73 -14.31 -21.96
N ILE A 57 16.83 -15.20 -22.42
CA ILE A 57 15.62 -14.80 -23.15
C ILE A 57 14.71 -13.95 -22.27
N GLU A 58 14.51 -14.35 -21.02
CA GLU A 58 13.70 -13.60 -20.05
C GLU A 58 14.26 -12.20 -19.85
N ARG A 59 15.56 -12.09 -19.52
CA ARG A 59 16.23 -10.79 -19.33
C ARG A 59 16.12 -9.91 -20.57
N ARG A 60 16.42 -10.43 -21.77
CA ARG A 60 16.38 -9.64 -23.00
C ARG A 60 14.96 -9.22 -23.38
N THR A 61 13.97 -10.08 -23.13
CA THR A 61 12.56 -9.76 -23.36
C THR A 61 12.08 -8.67 -22.41
N PHE A 62 12.43 -8.77 -21.13
CA PHE A 62 12.14 -7.70 -20.17
C PHE A 62 12.83 -6.38 -20.55
N GLN A 63 14.12 -6.45 -20.91
CA GLN A 63 14.90 -5.29 -21.32
C GLN A 63 14.28 -4.55 -22.50
N PHE A 64 13.69 -5.25 -23.47
CA PHE A 64 12.97 -4.60 -24.57
C PHE A 64 11.86 -3.67 -24.07
N PHE A 65 11.04 -4.11 -23.12
CA PHE A 65 9.99 -3.26 -22.55
C PHE A 65 10.57 -2.14 -21.70
N TRP A 66 11.62 -2.41 -20.94
CA TRP A 66 12.33 -1.38 -20.18
C TRP A 66 12.86 -0.25 -21.08
N ASP A 67 13.53 -0.60 -22.17
CA ASP A 67 14.21 0.37 -23.04
C ASP A 67 13.25 1.11 -23.99
N THR A 68 12.15 0.48 -24.38
CA THR A 68 11.27 1.03 -25.44
C THR A 68 10.00 1.69 -24.93
N THR A 69 9.63 1.45 -23.66
CA THR A 69 8.46 2.08 -23.03
C THR A 69 8.62 3.60 -22.99
N ASN A 70 7.53 4.32 -23.24
CA ASN A 70 7.53 5.77 -23.11
C ASN A 70 7.63 6.17 -21.62
N GLU A 71 8.73 6.83 -21.24
CA GLU A 71 9.00 7.24 -19.85
C GLU A 71 7.97 8.22 -19.26
N VAL A 72 7.24 8.96 -20.09
CA VAL A 72 6.27 9.98 -19.64
C VAL A 72 4.98 9.34 -19.17
N ASN A 73 4.52 8.28 -19.85
CA ASN A 73 3.22 7.66 -19.58
C ASN A 73 3.27 6.17 -19.25
N GLY A 74 4.45 5.54 -19.32
CA GLY A 74 4.65 4.12 -19.01
C GLY A 74 4.04 3.15 -20.01
N LEU A 75 3.62 3.60 -21.19
CA LEU A 75 2.99 2.73 -22.18
C LEU A 75 3.99 2.16 -23.19
N SER A 76 3.92 0.83 -23.37
CA SER A 76 4.71 0.08 -24.35
C SER A 76 4.23 0.34 -25.78
N PRO A 77 5.13 0.50 -26.76
CA PRO A 77 4.74 0.66 -28.16
C PRO A 77 4.17 -0.65 -28.74
N ASP A 78 3.16 -0.54 -29.60
CA ASP A 78 2.55 -1.70 -30.27
C ASP A 78 3.49 -2.40 -31.27
N ARG A 79 4.45 -1.65 -31.81
CA ARG A 79 5.47 -2.13 -32.74
C ARG A 79 6.75 -1.32 -32.58
N TYR A 80 7.86 -1.91 -33.03
CA TYR A 80 9.18 -1.29 -33.00
C TYR A 80 9.89 -1.57 -34.34
N PRO A 81 10.65 -0.62 -34.92
CA PRO A 81 11.09 0.67 -34.37
C PRO A 81 10.11 1.83 -34.57
N SER A 82 9.11 1.69 -35.46
CA SER A 82 8.07 2.71 -35.64
C SER A 82 7.13 2.70 -34.44
N ARG A 83 6.90 3.83 -33.76
CA ARG A 83 6.13 3.92 -32.50
C ARG A 83 4.88 4.82 -32.58
N PRO A 84 3.90 4.53 -33.45
CA PRO A 84 2.73 5.41 -33.60
C PRO A 84 1.64 5.21 -32.53
N PHE A 85 1.53 4.01 -31.94
CA PHE A 85 0.47 3.66 -30.98
C PHE A 85 1.03 2.81 -29.83
N ALA A 86 0.33 2.81 -28.69
CA ALA A 86 0.60 1.94 -27.55
C ALA A 86 -0.24 0.66 -27.61
N SER A 87 0.32 -0.47 -27.15
CA SER A 87 -0.42 -1.72 -26.99
C SER A 87 -0.87 -1.91 -25.54
N ILE A 88 -2.18 -1.95 -25.33
CA ILE A 88 -2.76 -2.10 -23.98
C ILE A 88 -2.52 -3.50 -23.39
N ALA A 89 -2.32 -4.51 -24.22
CA ALA A 89 -2.15 -5.90 -23.80
C ALA A 89 -0.70 -6.30 -23.49
N SER A 90 0.24 -5.36 -23.58
CA SER A 90 1.68 -5.65 -23.54
C SER A 90 2.36 -5.31 -22.20
N VAL A 91 1.60 -5.27 -21.12
CA VAL A 91 2.03 -5.01 -19.73
C VAL A 91 1.61 -6.13 -18.79
#